data_AF-A0A3P9JQA7-F1
#
_entry.id   AF-A0A3P9JQA7-F1
#
_cell.length_a   1.000
_cell.length_b   1.000
_cell.length_c   1.000
_cell.angle_alpha   90.00
_cell.angle_beta   90.00
_cell.angle_gamma   90.00
#
_symmetry.space_group_name_H-M   'P 1'
#
loop_
_entity.id
_entity.type
_entity.pdbx_description
1 polymer ?
#
loop_
_entity_poly.entity_id
_entity_poly.type
_entity_poly.pdbx_seq_one_letter_code
_entity_poly.pdbx_strand_id
1 'polypeptide(L)'
;MAEPPGGVGDPAKVNWLGPGELSSLTTRELQQNLRLEKRRERPAQLLFEIPSSRIVHQSLGKHVVHDVVVMRSGSFDSRRVSVDRRYSDFRQLHHKLQEEFQEELEEVQLPPKLLSGNFRPDSMSERRLALQDYLSQLYAMCCIRHSPLFAEFFTTQEQRKAHVLLRAGQFKAALELLQAVLDVQEKLLPWQKPTLLVPTLSALVVCYRDLDQPEEAICIANRALPIVRRYGLRAYRAALLELMVDLGYQLGRPVAQLQEELTVLRDSERGEVMQRSLKEVVIRNFI
;
A
#
# COMPACT_ATOMS: atom_id res chain seq x y z
N MET A 1 -4.27 -12.92 68.11
CA MET A 1 -5.53 -12.78 67.33
C MET A 1 -5.86 -11.30 67.30
N ALA A 2 -6.06 -10.60 66.20
CA ALA A 2 -5.95 -10.86 64.78
C ALA A 2 -5.80 -9.46 64.10
N GLU A 3 -4.92 -9.40 63.10
CA GLU A 3 -4.85 -8.54 61.89
C GLU A 3 -5.25 -7.03 61.87
N PRO A 4 -4.37 -6.17 61.31
CA PRO A 4 -4.70 -4.84 60.78
C PRO A 4 -5.01 -4.90 59.25
N PRO A 5 -5.61 -3.84 58.67
CA PRO A 5 -6.25 -3.90 57.35
C PRO A 5 -5.26 -3.84 56.18
N GLY A 6 -5.66 -4.49 55.08
CA GLY A 6 -4.93 -4.62 53.84
C GLY A 6 -4.58 -3.28 53.19
N GLY A 7 -3.28 -3.11 52.91
CA GLY A 7 -2.77 -2.09 52.00
C GLY A 7 -2.96 -2.55 50.56
N VAL A 8 -3.73 -1.79 49.80
CA VAL A 8 -3.83 -1.88 48.35
C VAL A 8 -2.52 -1.35 47.76
N GLY A 9 -1.67 -2.24 47.26
CA GLY A 9 -0.45 -1.89 46.55
C GLY A 9 -0.72 -1.54 45.08
N ASP A 10 -0.35 -0.33 44.70
CA ASP A 10 -0.42 0.23 43.33
C ASP A 10 0.27 -0.66 42.28
N PRO A 11 -0.36 -0.95 41.11
CA PRO A 11 0.22 -1.79 40.06
C PRO A 11 1.21 -1.06 39.12
N ALA A 12 1.84 0.03 39.54
CA ALA A 12 2.59 0.94 38.66
C ALA A 12 4.11 1.07 38.93
N LYS A 13 4.78 -0.01 39.36
CA LYS A 13 6.27 -0.06 39.37
C LYS A 13 6.78 -1.17 38.46
N VAL A 14 7.00 -0.82 37.19
CA VAL A 14 7.74 -1.64 36.24
C VAL A 14 9.23 -1.37 36.47
N ASN A 15 9.91 -2.25 37.19
CA ASN A 15 11.37 -2.27 37.24
C ASN A 15 11.89 -2.66 35.85
N TRP A 16 12.69 -1.79 35.24
CA TRP A 16 13.45 -2.15 34.04
C TRP A 16 14.68 -2.94 34.49
N LEU A 17 14.63 -4.26 34.33
CA LEU A 17 15.71 -5.18 34.70
C LEU A 17 16.91 -5.01 33.76
N GLY A 18 18.12 -5.05 34.31
CA GLY A 18 19.36 -4.88 33.55
C GLY A 18 19.76 -6.14 32.77
N PRO A 19 20.74 -6.07 31.84
CA PRO A 19 21.15 -7.18 30.98
C PRO A 19 21.58 -8.47 31.72
N GLY A 20 21.95 -8.37 33.01
CA GLY A 20 22.37 -9.50 33.85
C GLY A 20 21.24 -10.28 34.54
N GLU A 21 20.00 -9.80 34.52
CA GLU A 21 18.86 -10.44 35.21
C GLU A 21 18.01 -11.33 34.29
N LEU A 22 18.28 -11.32 32.98
CA LEU A 22 17.61 -12.17 31.99
C LEU A 22 18.14 -13.62 31.99
N SER A 23 19.32 -13.87 32.56
CA SER A 23 19.97 -15.19 32.55
C SER A 23 19.48 -16.16 33.64
N SER A 24 18.65 -15.71 34.57
CA SER A 24 18.12 -16.52 35.69
C SER A 24 16.63 -16.85 35.58
N LEU A 25 15.97 -16.48 34.47
CA LEU A 25 14.53 -16.67 34.31
C LEU A 25 14.20 -18.11 33.90
N THR A 26 13.13 -18.65 34.49
CA THR A 26 12.57 -19.93 34.04
C THR A 26 11.91 -19.79 32.67
N THR A 27 11.79 -20.89 31.92
CA THR A 27 11.13 -20.88 30.59
C THR A 27 9.71 -20.31 30.63
N ARG A 28 9.02 -20.49 31.76
CA ARG A 28 7.66 -19.96 31.99
C ARG A 28 7.67 -18.44 32.18
N GLU A 29 8.63 -17.91 32.92
CA GLU A 29 8.81 -16.47 33.10
C GLU A 29 9.27 -15.79 31.81
N LEU A 30 10.15 -16.43 31.03
CA LEU A 30 10.51 -15.96 29.69
C LEU A 30 9.29 -15.91 28.75
N GLN A 31 8.44 -16.95 28.75
CA GLN A 31 7.21 -16.94 27.96
C GLN A 31 6.23 -15.86 28.43
N GLN A 32 6.15 -15.59 29.73
CA GLN A 32 5.28 -14.56 30.29
C GLN A 32 5.81 -13.15 29.99
N ASN A 33 7.11 -12.93 30.12
CA ASN A 33 7.76 -11.67 29.72
C ASN A 33 7.62 -11.44 28.22
N LEU A 34 7.85 -12.46 27.39
CA LEU A 34 7.59 -12.38 25.96
C LEU A 34 6.12 -12.07 25.65
N ARG A 35 5.15 -12.63 26.38
CA ARG A 35 3.72 -12.30 26.23
C ARG A 35 3.41 -10.85 26.65
N LEU A 36 4.06 -10.36 27.70
CA LEU A 36 3.91 -8.98 28.18
C LEU A 36 4.59 -7.98 27.24
N GLU A 37 5.74 -8.32 26.68
CA GLU A 37 6.41 -7.56 25.63
C GLU A 37 5.62 -7.58 24.33
N LYS A 38 5.05 -8.73 23.94
CA LYS A 38 4.09 -8.83 22.82
C LYS A 38 2.84 -7.99 23.02
N ARG A 39 2.36 -7.84 24.26
CA ARG A 39 1.29 -6.88 24.59
C ARG A 39 1.74 -5.42 24.53
N ARG A 40 3.04 -5.17 24.65
CA ARG A 40 3.68 -3.86 24.45
C ARG A 40 4.20 -3.66 23.02
N GLU A 41 4.01 -4.62 22.11
CA GLU A 41 4.38 -4.46 20.70
C GLU A 41 3.67 -3.20 20.21
N ARG A 42 4.49 -2.17 19.96
CA ARG A 42 4.02 -0.94 19.34
C ARG A 42 3.30 -1.37 18.06
N PRO A 43 2.09 -0.85 17.79
CA PRO A 43 1.38 -1.21 16.57
C PRO A 43 2.32 -0.99 15.38
N ALA A 44 2.43 -1.98 14.49
CA ALA A 44 3.32 -1.93 13.34
C ALA A 44 3.16 -0.57 12.64
N GLN A 45 4.24 0.21 12.52
CA GLN A 45 4.22 1.54 11.92
C GLN A 45 4.82 1.50 10.53
N LEU A 46 4.37 2.38 9.64
CA LEU A 46 5.04 2.61 8.37
C LEU A 46 6.27 3.49 8.59
N LEU A 47 7.40 3.09 8.00
CA LEU A 47 8.65 3.83 7.98
C LEU A 47 8.98 4.20 6.53
N PHE A 48 9.56 5.38 6.36
CA PHE A 48 10.01 5.89 5.08
C PHE A 48 11.51 6.09 5.13
N GLU A 49 12.20 5.54 4.15
CA GLU A 49 13.61 5.79 3.95
C GLU A 49 13.85 6.29 2.54
N ILE A 50 14.72 7.27 2.40
CA ILE A 50 15.20 7.70 1.09
C ILE A 50 16.69 7.38 1.03
N PRO A 51 17.10 6.14 0.69
CA PRO A 51 18.50 5.71 0.73
C PRO A 51 19.37 6.45 -0.27
N SER A 52 18.82 6.79 -1.44
CA SER A 52 19.61 7.36 -2.53
C SER A 52 18.86 8.43 -3.31
N SER A 53 19.61 9.26 -4.03
CA SER A 53 19.08 10.25 -4.95
C SER A 53 19.98 10.29 -6.17
N ARG A 54 19.39 10.31 -7.37
CA ARG A 54 20.11 10.23 -8.63
C ARG A 54 19.66 11.30 -9.60
N ILE A 55 20.58 11.75 -10.44
CA ILE A 55 20.30 12.73 -11.49
C ILE A 55 19.86 11.96 -12.73
N VAL A 56 18.62 12.16 -13.14
CA VAL A 56 18.06 11.57 -14.36
C VAL A 56 18.10 12.60 -15.47
N HIS A 57 18.69 12.21 -16.61
CA HIS A 57 18.72 13.00 -17.83
C HIS A 57 17.54 12.62 -18.72
N GLN A 58 16.83 13.64 -19.20
CA GLN A 58 15.75 13.53 -20.17
C GLN A 58 16.10 14.40 -21.38
N SER A 59 15.40 14.21 -22.48
CA SER A 59 15.63 14.92 -23.75
C SER A 59 15.63 16.44 -23.61
N LEU A 60 14.90 16.98 -22.63
CA LEU A 60 14.69 18.42 -22.42
C LEU A 60 15.34 18.96 -21.12
N GLY A 61 16.17 18.17 -20.44
CA GLY A 61 16.86 18.63 -19.23
C GLY A 61 17.18 17.51 -18.23
N LYS A 62 17.67 17.89 -17.05
CA LYS A 62 18.01 16.96 -15.98
C LYS A 62 17.28 17.31 -14.68
N HIS A 63 16.92 16.31 -13.90
CA HIS A 63 16.27 16.48 -12.60
C HIS A 63 16.74 15.41 -11.62
N VAL A 64 16.52 15.66 -10.33
CA VAL A 64 16.86 14.71 -9.26
C VAL A 64 15.64 13.85 -8.95
N VAL A 65 15.86 12.54 -8.89
CA VAL A 65 14.87 11.54 -8.47
C VAL A 65 15.36 10.91 -7.16
N HIS A 66 14.46 10.83 -6.21
CA HIS A 66 14.64 10.20 -4.91
C HIS A 66 14.04 8.81 -4.95
N ASP A 67 14.79 7.83 -4.45
CA ASP A 67 14.35 6.45 -4.30
C ASP A 67 13.67 6.34 -2.92
N VAL A 68 12.34 6.27 -2.88
CA VAL A 68 11.56 6.29 -1.63
C VAL A 68 11.14 4.88 -1.27
N VAL A 69 11.72 4.33 -0.21
CA VAL A 69 11.45 3.00 0.32
C VAL A 69 10.36 3.09 1.39
N VAL A 70 9.36 2.22 1.27
CA VAL A 70 8.27 2.10 2.25
C VAL A 70 8.42 0.78 2.99
N MET A 71 8.45 0.81 4.32
CA MET A 71 8.66 -0.38 5.17
C MET A 71 7.67 -0.45 6.32
N ARG A 72 7.36 -1.66 6.79
CA ARG A 72 6.54 -1.86 8.01
C ARG A 72 7.41 -2.28 9.18
N SER A 73 7.43 -1.46 10.23
CA SER A 73 8.08 -1.76 11.50
C SER A 73 7.39 -2.91 12.24
N GLY A 74 8.15 -3.73 12.96
CA GLY A 74 7.63 -4.82 13.80
C GLY A 74 7.18 -6.07 13.04
N SER A 75 7.30 -6.07 11.71
CA SER A 75 7.14 -7.24 10.85
C SER A 75 8.42 -7.49 10.07
N PHE A 76 8.72 -8.74 9.75
CA PHE A 76 9.78 -9.05 8.79
C PHE A 76 9.35 -8.57 7.41
N ASP A 77 9.87 -7.41 7.00
CA ASP A 77 9.62 -6.86 5.66
C ASP A 77 10.47 -7.64 4.63
N SER A 78 9.92 -8.76 4.18
CA SER A 78 10.60 -9.67 3.25
C SER A 78 10.88 -9.07 1.88
N ARG A 79 10.19 -7.98 1.49
CA ARG A 79 10.32 -7.35 0.18
C ARG A 79 10.53 -5.86 0.33
N ARG A 80 11.78 -5.43 0.22
CA ARG A 80 12.12 -4.02 0.11
C ARG A 80 11.64 -3.51 -1.25
N VAL A 81 10.61 -2.67 -1.24
CA VAL A 81 10.05 -2.04 -2.44
C VAL A 81 10.20 -0.53 -2.32
N SER A 82 10.56 0.09 -3.44
CA SER A 82 10.78 1.51 -3.52
C SER A 82 10.07 2.14 -4.71
N VAL A 83 9.86 3.46 -4.63
CA VAL A 83 9.17 4.24 -5.64
C VAL A 83 9.99 5.48 -5.97
N ASP A 84 9.98 5.86 -7.24
CA ASP A 84 10.79 6.96 -7.74
C ASP A 84 10.00 8.28 -7.67
N ARG A 85 10.46 9.24 -6.86
CA ARG A 85 9.79 10.54 -6.73
C ARG A 85 10.77 11.68 -6.88
N ARG A 86 10.41 12.69 -7.67
CA ARG A 86 11.16 13.95 -7.73
C ARG A 86 10.54 14.97 -6.81
N TYR A 87 11.30 16.02 -6.45
CA TYR A 87 10.83 17.08 -5.54
C TYR A 87 9.45 17.67 -5.92
N SER A 88 9.15 17.83 -7.22
CA SER A 88 7.86 18.39 -7.62
C SER A 88 6.68 17.50 -7.25
N ASP A 89 6.89 16.18 -7.13
CA ASP A 89 5.83 15.23 -6.79
C ASP A 89 5.45 15.41 -5.31
N PHE A 90 6.45 15.59 -4.44
CA PHE A 90 6.24 15.99 -3.05
C PHE A 90 5.53 17.34 -2.94
N ARG A 91 5.93 18.31 -3.75
CA ARG A 91 5.26 19.62 -3.80
C ARG A 91 3.80 19.51 -4.24
N GLN A 92 3.51 18.66 -5.22
CA GLN A 92 2.14 18.41 -5.67
C GLN A 92 1.31 17.72 -4.58
N LEU A 93 1.88 16.72 -3.89
CA LEU A 93 1.23 16.09 -2.74
C LEU A 93 0.92 17.13 -1.66
N HIS A 94 1.89 17.93 -1.26
CA HIS A 94 1.71 18.94 -0.22
C HIS A 94 0.59 19.91 -0.56
N HIS A 95 0.56 20.40 -1.80
CA HIS A 95 -0.48 21.31 -2.25
C HIS A 95 -1.88 20.69 -2.17
N LYS A 96 -2.06 19.45 -2.65
CA LYS A 96 -3.35 18.74 -2.54
C LYS A 96 -3.77 18.50 -1.09
N LEU A 97 -2.80 18.17 -0.22
CA LEU A 97 -3.08 18.00 1.21
C LEU A 97 -3.45 19.32 1.88
N GLN A 98 -2.84 20.44 1.49
CA GLN A 98 -3.22 21.76 1.99
C GLN A 98 -4.64 22.16 1.57
N GLU A 99 -5.09 21.75 0.37
CA GLU A 99 -6.46 21.99 -0.09
C GLU A 99 -7.51 21.22 0.73
N GLU A 100 -7.15 20.04 1.28
CA GLU A 100 -8.09 19.16 2.01
C GLU A 100 -7.96 19.25 3.55
N PHE A 101 -6.76 19.53 4.08
CA PHE A 101 -6.41 19.46 5.51
C PHE A 101 -5.62 20.70 5.96
N GLN A 102 -6.11 21.89 5.60
CA GLN A 102 -5.38 23.15 5.79
C GLN A 102 -4.92 23.37 7.24
N GLU A 103 -5.81 23.17 8.22
CA GLU A 103 -5.55 23.41 9.65
C GLU A 103 -4.50 22.43 10.20
N GLU A 104 -4.59 21.14 9.80
CA GLU A 104 -3.67 20.12 10.28
C GLU A 104 -2.27 20.23 9.69
N LEU A 105 -2.13 20.83 8.49
CA LEU A 105 -0.84 21.03 7.83
C LEU A 105 -0.10 22.31 8.23
N GLU A 106 -0.66 23.18 9.08
CA GLU A 106 -0.04 24.48 9.42
C GLU A 106 1.39 24.33 9.97
N GLU A 107 1.62 23.31 10.80
CA GLU A 107 2.92 23.05 11.43
C GLU A 107 3.90 22.28 10.53
N VAL A 108 3.43 21.71 9.41
CA VAL A 108 4.20 20.79 8.57
C VAL A 108 4.82 21.52 7.40
N GLN A 109 6.15 21.65 7.44
CA GLN A 109 6.89 22.41 6.44
C GLN A 109 7.50 21.50 5.38
N LEU A 110 7.11 21.71 4.11
CA LEU A 110 7.80 21.09 2.98
C LEU A 110 9.16 21.79 2.76
N PRO A 111 10.27 21.04 2.52
CA PRO A 111 11.57 21.65 2.23
C PRO A 111 11.48 22.64 1.07
N PRO A 112 12.12 23.82 1.15
CA PRO A 112 11.97 24.87 0.15
C PRO A 112 12.58 24.45 -1.20
N LYS A 113 12.03 25.03 -2.27
CA LYS A 113 12.54 24.82 -3.62
C LYS A 113 13.88 25.54 -3.78
N LEU A 114 14.90 24.80 -4.20
CA LEU A 114 16.21 25.39 -4.52
C LEU A 114 16.19 25.89 -5.96
N LEU A 115 16.43 27.19 -6.14
CA LEU A 115 16.50 27.83 -7.47
C LEU A 115 17.85 27.63 -8.16
N SER A 116 18.90 27.35 -7.39
CA SER A 116 20.24 26.99 -7.88
C SER A 116 20.88 25.97 -6.95
N GLY A 117 21.91 25.26 -7.43
CA GLY A 117 22.69 24.31 -6.63
C GLY A 117 21.98 22.99 -6.27
N ASN A 118 20.80 22.72 -6.84
CA ASN A 118 20.01 21.52 -6.57
C ASN A 118 20.70 20.18 -6.96
N PHE A 119 21.76 20.24 -7.77
CA PHE A 119 22.58 19.07 -8.15
C PHE A 119 23.83 18.90 -7.29
N ARG A 120 24.09 19.79 -6.32
CA ARG A 120 25.24 19.65 -5.41
C ARG A 120 24.98 18.45 -4.48
N PRO A 121 25.96 17.56 -4.25
CA PRO A 121 25.79 16.38 -3.40
C PRO A 121 25.26 16.71 -1.99
N ASP A 122 25.77 17.79 -1.39
CA ASP A 122 25.35 18.24 -0.06
C ASP A 122 23.88 18.65 -0.07
N SER A 123 23.48 19.51 -1.01
CA SER A 123 22.10 19.97 -1.15
C SER A 123 21.12 18.83 -1.48
N MET A 124 21.56 17.84 -2.27
CA MET A 124 20.75 16.64 -2.53
C MET A 124 20.60 15.79 -1.27
N SER A 125 21.65 15.66 -0.46
CA SER A 125 21.66 14.88 0.79
C SER A 125 20.82 15.53 1.88
N GLU A 126 20.95 16.83 2.08
CA GLU A 126 20.12 17.61 3.02
C GLU A 126 18.65 17.53 2.63
N ARG A 127 18.33 17.75 1.34
CA ARG A 127 16.95 17.63 0.85
C ARG A 127 16.40 16.22 1.03
N ARG A 128 17.21 15.18 0.79
CA ARG A 128 16.82 13.78 0.96
C ARG A 128 16.38 13.49 2.40
N LEU A 129 17.16 13.93 3.38
CA LEU A 129 16.82 13.79 4.80
C LEU A 129 15.55 14.59 5.14
N ALA A 130 15.47 15.85 4.70
CA ALA A 130 14.31 16.69 4.99
C ALA A 130 13.00 16.16 4.36
N LEU A 131 13.06 15.53 3.17
CA LEU A 131 11.91 14.86 2.56
C LEU A 131 11.51 13.58 3.30
N GLN A 132 12.47 12.86 3.87
CA GLN A 132 12.20 11.68 4.70
C GLN A 132 11.48 12.09 6.00
N ASP A 133 11.97 13.15 6.65
CA ASP A 133 11.34 13.71 7.85
C ASP A 133 9.94 14.23 7.54
N TYR A 134 9.77 14.91 6.41
CA TYR A 134 8.47 15.37 5.92
C TYR A 134 7.46 14.22 5.76
N LEU A 135 7.82 13.11 5.12
CA LEU A 135 6.92 11.95 4.99
C LEU A 135 6.56 11.36 6.36
N SER A 136 7.53 11.34 7.28
CA SER A 136 7.32 10.86 8.65
C SER A 136 6.35 11.76 9.43
N GLN A 137 6.45 13.07 9.27
CA GLN A 137 5.51 14.05 9.83
C GLN A 137 4.11 13.88 9.23
N LEU A 138 4.00 13.78 7.90
CA LEU A 138 2.72 13.51 7.23
C LEU A 138 2.02 12.26 7.77
N TYR A 139 2.78 11.18 7.93
CA TYR A 139 2.25 9.91 8.41
C TYR A 139 1.85 9.92 9.89
N ALA A 140 2.47 10.79 10.71
CA ALA A 140 2.10 10.94 12.12
C ALA A 140 0.67 11.50 12.28
N MET A 141 0.18 12.28 11.32
CA MET A 141 -1.19 12.80 11.32
C MET A 141 -2.18 11.76 10.82
N CYS A 142 -3.18 11.46 11.66
CA CYS A 142 -4.13 10.39 11.38
C CYS A 142 -4.99 10.66 10.13
N CYS A 143 -5.47 11.90 9.95
CA CYS A 143 -6.27 12.30 8.79
C CYS A 143 -5.53 12.10 7.47
N ILE A 144 -4.29 12.58 7.38
CA ILE A 144 -3.44 12.43 6.19
C ILE A 144 -3.09 10.97 5.94
N ARG A 145 -2.70 10.24 6.98
CA ARG A 145 -2.33 8.81 6.87
C ARG A 145 -3.44 7.95 6.26
N HIS A 146 -4.71 8.27 6.57
CA HIS A 146 -5.88 7.56 6.03
C HIS A 146 -6.44 8.18 4.75
N SER A 147 -5.93 9.35 4.33
CA SER A 147 -6.33 9.99 3.09
C SER A 147 -5.85 9.15 1.89
N PRO A 148 -6.67 9.03 0.83
CA PRO A 148 -6.24 8.40 -0.41
C PRO A 148 -5.07 9.16 -1.06
N LEU A 149 -4.99 10.50 -0.88
CA LEU A 149 -3.91 11.32 -1.44
C LEU A 149 -2.53 10.84 -1.02
N PHE A 150 -2.40 10.39 0.23
CA PHE A 150 -1.15 9.86 0.75
C PHE A 150 -0.78 8.52 0.10
N ALA A 151 -1.74 7.60 -0.05
CA ALA A 151 -1.48 6.31 -0.72
C ALA A 151 -1.22 6.47 -2.23
N GLU A 152 -1.93 7.38 -2.88
CA GLU A 152 -1.74 7.73 -4.30
C GLU A 152 -0.32 8.24 -4.57
N PHE A 153 0.26 9.00 -3.64
CA PHE A 153 1.63 9.46 -3.76
C PHE A 153 2.60 8.30 -3.99
N PHE A 154 2.39 7.13 -3.37
CA PHE A 154 3.29 5.99 -3.54
C PHE A 154 2.91 5.07 -4.71
N THR A 155 1.72 5.17 -5.28
CA THR A 155 1.19 4.10 -6.17
C THR A 155 0.78 4.59 -7.55
N THR A 156 0.26 5.81 -7.67
CA THR A 156 -0.40 6.28 -8.89
C THR A 156 0.54 6.37 -10.10
N GLN A 157 1.80 6.78 -9.91
CA GLN A 157 2.73 6.94 -11.02
C GLN A 157 3.14 5.59 -11.63
N GLU A 158 3.46 4.61 -10.80
CA GLU A 158 3.81 3.25 -11.18
C GLU A 158 2.60 2.54 -11.80
N GLN A 159 1.41 2.71 -11.23
CA GLN A 159 0.17 2.22 -11.84
C GLN A 159 -0.04 2.80 -13.23
N ARG A 160 0.07 4.12 -13.42
CA ARG A 160 -0.07 4.74 -14.74
C ARG A 160 0.93 4.16 -15.74
N LYS A 161 2.19 4.00 -15.35
CA LYS A 161 3.23 3.35 -16.20
C LYS A 161 2.82 1.92 -16.55
N ALA A 162 2.38 1.13 -15.58
CA ALA A 162 1.94 -0.23 -15.82
C ALA A 162 0.72 -0.32 -16.76
N HIS A 163 -0.25 0.58 -16.62
CA HIS A 163 -1.42 0.64 -17.50
C HIS A 163 -1.04 1.08 -18.92
N VAL A 164 -0.03 1.93 -19.10
CA VAL A 164 0.54 2.23 -20.43
C VAL A 164 1.14 0.96 -21.05
N LEU A 165 1.93 0.20 -20.30
CA LEU A 165 2.52 -1.06 -20.77
C LEU A 165 1.46 -2.11 -21.10
N LEU A 166 0.41 -2.23 -20.28
CA LEU A 166 -0.72 -3.12 -20.50
C LEU A 166 -1.44 -2.78 -21.83
N ARG A 167 -1.68 -1.48 -22.09
CA ARG A 167 -2.27 -1.03 -23.37
C ARG A 167 -1.35 -1.31 -24.56
N ALA A 168 -0.03 -1.23 -24.36
CA ALA A 168 0.96 -1.58 -25.37
C ALA A 168 1.15 -3.10 -25.56
N GLY A 169 0.42 -3.94 -24.82
CA GLY A 169 0.56 -5.40 -24.87
C GLY A 169 1.83 -5.94 -24.19
N GLN A 170 2.57 -5.11 -23.47
CA GLN A 170 3.78 -5.51 -22.75
C GLN A 170 3.43 -6.07 -21.36
N PHE A 171 2.70 -7.18 -21.34
CA PHE A 171 2.12 -7.74 -20.11
C PHE A 171 3.16 -8.16 -19.07
N LYS A 172 4.31 -8.70 -19.48
CA LYS A 172 5.39 -9.10 -18.55
C LYS A 172 5.95 -7.89 -17.78
N ALA A 173 6.29 -6.82 -18.48
CA ALA A 173 6.79 -5.59 -17.87
C ALA A 173 5.71 -4.90 -17.02
N ALA A 174 4.45 -4.93 -17.46
CA ALA A 174 3.33 -4.41 -16.67
C ALA A 174 3.16 -5.19 -15.36
N LEU A 175 3.28 -6.52 -15.40
CA LEU A 175 3.16 -7.40 -14.25
C LEU A 175 4.23 -7.12 -13.20
N GLU A 176 5.50 -6.95 -13.60
CA GLU A 176 6.58 -6.58 -12.68
C GLU A 176 6.28 -5.27 -11.93
N LEU A 177 5.84 -4.23 -12.66
CA LEU A 177 5.47 -2.96 -12.03
C LEU A 177 4.24 -3.08 -11.13
N LEU A 178 3.21 -3.83 -11.55
CA LEU A 178 1.99 -4.01 -10.76
C LEU A 178 2.24 -4.83 -9.48
N GLN A 179 3.16 -5.79 -9.52
CA GLN A 179 3.57 -6.53 -8.31
C GLN A 179 4.26 -5.61 -7.31
N ALA A 180 5.18 -4.75 -7.77
CA ALA A 180 5.81 -3.74 -6.91
C ALA A 180 4.77 -2.77 -6.32
N VAL A 181 3.81 -2.32 -7.12
CA VAL A 181 2.68 -1.49 -6.63
C VAL A 181 1.88 -2.25 -5.57
N LEU A 182 1.55 -3.52 -5.82
CA LEU A 182 0.77 -4.32 -4.89
C LEU A 182 1.50 -4.49 -3.54
N ASP A 183 2.80 -4.76 -3.58
CA ASP A 183 3.64 -4.85 -2.37
C ASP A 183 3.58 -3.53 -1.56
N VAL A 184 3.66 -2.38 -2.23
CA VAL A 184 3.51 -1.06 -1.56
C VAL A 184 2.10 -0.88 -0.99
N GLN A 185 1.05 -1.22 -1.75
CA GLN A 185 -0.33 -1.11 -1.28
C GLN A 185 -0.63 -2.01 -0.08
N GLU A 186 -0.07 -3.23 -0.05
CA GLU A 186 -0.18 -4.15 1.09
C GLU A 186 0.50 -3.59 2.34
N LYS A 187 1.58 -2.82 2.18
CA LYS A 187 2.20 -2.10 3.29
C LYS A 187 1.33 -0.98 3.83
N LEU A 188 0.62 -0.27 2.95
CA LEU A 188 -0.28 0.83 3.28
C LEU A 188 -1.65 0.37 3.82
N LEU A 189 -2.05 -0.87 3.50
CA LEU A 189 -3.38 -1.42 3.75
C LEU A 189 -3.95 -1.24 5.17
N PRO A 190 -3.18 -1.32 6.27
CA PRO A 190 -3.74 -1.14 7.63
C PRO A 190 -4.38 0.22 7.87
N TRP A 191 -3.96 1.23 7.11
CA TRP A 191 -4.45 2.61 7.23
C TRP A 191 -5.29 3.02 6.02
N GLN A 192 -5.59 2.09 5.12
CA GLN A 192 -6.26 2.37 3.86
C GLN A 192 -7.47 1.45 3.69
N LYS A 193 -8.42 1.87 2.87
CA LYS A 193 -9.57 1.02 2.55
C LYS A 193 -9.09 -0.16 1.67
N PRO A 194 -9.58 -1.40 1.91
CA PRO A 194 -9.22 -2.54 1.06
C PRO A 194 -9.52 -2.38 -0.43
N THR A 195 -10.44 -1.46 -0.77
CA THR A 195 -10.73 -1.06 -2.16
C THR A 195 -9.51 -0.54 -2.92
N LEU A 196 -8.47 -0.06 -2.23
CA LEU A 196 -7.19 0.38 -2.82
C LEU A 196 -6.53 -0.70 -3.68
N LEU A 197 -6.67 -1.98 -3.31
CA LEU A 197 -6.02 -3.09 -4.00
C LEU A 197 -6.71 -3.47 -5.31
N VAL A 198 -8.00 -3.15 -5.46
CA VAL A 198 -8.85 -3.71 -6.52
C VAL A 198 -8.36 -3.35 -7.93
N PRO A 199 -7.98 -2.09 -8.24
CA PRO A 199 -7.47 -1.76 -9.57
C PRO A 199 -6.20 -2.56 -9.93
N THR A 200 -5.23 -2.64 -9.00
CA THR A 200 -3.96 -3.35 -9.20
C THR A 200 -4.17 -4.86 -9.34
N LEU A 201 -4.97 -5.47 -8.46
CA LEU A 201 -5.29 -6.90 -8.55
C LEU A 201 -6.02 -7.22 -9.87
N SER A 202 -6.96 -6.39 -10.29
CA SER A 202 -7.68 -6.57 -11.55
C SER A 202 -6.75 -6.46 -12.77
N ALA A 203 -5.80 -5.51 -12.74
CA ALA A 203 -4.79 -5.38 -13.79
C ALA A 203 -3.85 -6.59 -13.84
N LEU A 204 -3.45 -7.13 -12.69
CA LEU A 204 -2.65 -8.35 -12.60
C LEU A 204 -3.40 -9.56 -13.18
N VAL A 205 -4.70 -9.73 -12.87
CA VAL A 205 -5.53 -10.80 -13.44
C VAL A 205 -5.55 -10.72 -14.97
N VAL A 206 -5.71 -9.51 -15.53
CA VAL A 206 -5.66 -9.31 -16.98
C VAL A 206 -4.29 -9.68 -17.56
N CYS A 207 -3.20 -9.26 -16.91
CA CYS A 207 -1.85 -9.60 -17.35
C CYS A 207 -1.59 -11.11 -17.33
N TYR A 208 -1.95 -11.82 -16.25
CA TYR A 208 -1.77 -13.27 -16.15
C TYR A 208 -2.60 -14.03 -17.19
N ARG A 209 -3.86 -13.64 -17.37
CA ARG A 209 -4.71 -14.21 -18.43
C ARG A 209 -4.10 -14.00 -19.82
N ASP A 210 -3.67 -12.78 -20.14
CA ASP A 210 -3.09 -12.46 -21.46
C ASP A 210 -1.69 -13.07 -21.67
N LEU A 211 -1.04 -13.56 -20.60
CA LEU A 211 0.20 -14.35 -20.63
C LEU A 211 -0.03 -15.86 -20.64
N ASP A 212 -1.29 -16.30 -20.78
CA ASP A 212 -1.68 -17.73 -20.75
C ASP A 212 -1.31 -18.44 -19.44
N GLN A 213 -1.45 -17.72 -18.32
CA GLN A 213 -1.21 -18.19 -16.95
C GLN A 213 -2.53 -18.19 -16.14
N PRO A 214 -3.47 -19.11 -16.47
CA PRO A 214 -4.82 -19.10 -15.90
C PRO A 214 -4.86 -19.43 -14.40
N GLU A 215 -3.91 -20.22 -13.90
CA GLU A 215 -3.81 -20.61 -12.48
C GLU A 215 -3.44 -19.42 -11.58
N GLU A 216 -2.48 -18.61 -12.02
CA GLU A 216 -2.11 -17.38 -11.34
C GLU A 216 -3.24 -16.35 -11.44
N ALA A 217 -3.87 -16.22 -12.62
CA ALA A 217 -4.98 -15.31 -12.83
C ALA A 217 -6.15 -15.61 -11.88
N ILE A 218 -6.55 -16.88 -11.74
CA ILE A 218 -7.65 -17.26 -10.83
C ILE A 218 -7.26 -17.06 -9.35
N CYS A 219 -5.99 -17.29 -8.99
CA CYS A 219 -5.49 -17.05 -7.64
C CYS A 219 -5.60 -15.56 -7.26
N ILE A 220 -5.14 -14.66 -8.14
CA ILE A 220 -5.25 -13.22 -7.90
C ILE A 220 -6.72 -12.75 -7.93
N ALA A 221 -7.55 -13.30 -8.82
CA ALA A 221 -8.97 -12.96 -8.89
C ALA A 221 -9.71 -13.33 -7.58
N ASN A 222 -9.40 -14.50 -6.99
CA ASN A 222 -9.94 -14.91 -5.70
C ASN A 222 -9.54 -13.97 -4.54
N ARG A 223 -8.42 -13.25 -4.65
CA ARG A 223 -8.03 -12.22 -3.67
C ARG A 223 -8.86 -10.94 -3.83
N ALA A 224 -9.20 -10.56 -5.06
CA ALA A 224 -9.98 -9.35 -5.34
C ALA A 224 -11.49 -9.53 -5.09
N LEU A 225 -12.02 -10.73 -5.35
CA LEU A 225 -13.46 -11.02 -5.32
C LEU A 225 -14.16 -10.67 -3.99
N PRO A 226 -13.61 -11.02 -2.80
CA PRO A 226 -14.23 -10.65 -1.53
C PRO A 226 -14.33 -9.14 -1.32
N ILE A 227 -13.36 -8.37 -1.82
CA ILE A 227 -13.31 -6.92 -1.68
C ILE A 227 -14.40 -6.28 -2.55
N VAL A 228 -14.49 -6.68 -3.83
CA VAL A 228 -15.50 -6.13 -4.75
C VAL A 228 -16.92 -6.51 -4.34
N ARG A 229 -17.11 -7.70 -3.74
CA ARG A 229 -18.38 -8.13 -3.14
C ARG A 229 -18.74 -7.26 -1.92
N ARG A 230 -17.82 -7.13 -0.96
CA ARG A 230 -18.06 -6.41 0.31
C ARG A 230 -18.34 -4.93 0.12
N TYR A 231 -17.61 -4.28 -0.79
CA TYR A 231 -17.70 -2.82 -1.00
C TYR A 231 -18.55 -2.43 -2.21
N GLY A 232 -19.24 -3.39 -2.85
CA GLY A 232 -20.20 -3.11 -3.92
C GLY A 232 -19.57 -2.45 -5.15
N LEU A 233 -18.35 -2.81 -5.53
CA LEU A 233 -17.65 -2.27 -6.69
C LEU A 233 -18.17 -2.90 -7.99
N ARG A 234 -19.39 -2.54 -8.38
CA ARG A 234 -20.19 -3.25 -9.41
C ARG A 234 -19.46 -3.47 -10.73
N ALA A 235 -18.83 -2.43 -11.28
CA ALA A 235 -18.09 -2.51 -12.54
C ALA A 235 -16.96 -3.54 -12.50
N TYR A 236 -16.22 -3.62 -11.39
CA TYR A 236 -15.19 -4.63 -11.19
C TYR A 236 -15.79 -6.00 -10.88
N ARG A 237 -16.86 -6.06 -10.08
CA ARG A 237 -17.50 -7.32 -9.68
C ARG A 237 -18.01 -8.10 -10.90
N ALA A 238 -18.79 -7.46 -11.77
CA ALA A 238 -19.33 -8.12 -12.96
C ALA A 238 -18.21 -8.61 -13.89
N ALA A 239 -17.26 -7.73 -14.22
CA ALA A 239 -16.16 -8.05 -15.12
C ALA A 239 -15.20 -9.12 -14.56
N LEU A 240 -14.98 -9.14 -13.24
CA LEU A 240 -14.16 -10.15 -12.58
C LEU A 240 -14.87 -11.51 -12.54
N LEU A 241 -16.17 -11.54 -12.22
CA LEU A 241 -16.96 -12.79 -12.23
C LEU A 241 -16.99 -13.43 -13.61
N GLU A 242 -17.23 -12.63 -14.65
CA GLU A 242 -17.23 -13.10 -16.04
C GLU A 242 -15.87 -13.72 -16.42
N LEU A 243 -14.76 -13.03 -16.15
CA LEU A 243 -13.43 -13.58 -16.41
C LEU A 243 -13.14 -14.84 -15.57
N MET A 244 -13.58 -14.89 -14.31
CA MET A 244 -13.39 -16.08 -13.46
C MET A 244 -14.21 -17.28 -13.94
N VAL A 245 -15.38 -17.08 -14.55
CA VAL A 245 -16.16 -18.14 -15.20
C VAL A 245 -15.39 -18.69 -16.39
N ASP A 246 -14.84 -17.83 -17.24
CA ASP A 246 -14.02 -18.23 -18.39
C ASP A 246 -12.79 -19.03 -17.96
N LEU A 247 -12.03 -18.53 -16.97
CA LEU A 247 -10.90 -19.25 -16.38
C LEU A 247 -11.32 -20.57 -15.74
N GLY A 248 -12.47 -20.61 -15.07
CA GLY A 248 -13.00 -21.82 -14.47
C GLY A 248 -13.29 -22.90 -15.50
N TYR A 249 -13.87 -22.54 -16.66
CA TYR A 249 -14.04 -23.47 -17.77
C TYR A 249 -12.71 -23.98 -18.32
N GLN A 250 -11.73 -23.09 -18.53
CA GLN A 250 -10.39 -23.47 -19.00
C GLN A 250 -9.68 -24.44 -18.05
N LEU A 251 -9.86 -24.25 -16.73
CA LEU A 251 -9.24 -25.07 -15.69
C LEU A 251 -10.09 -26.29 -15.28
N GLY A 252 -11.27 -26.49 -15.85
CA GLY A 252 -12.19 -27.57 -15.46
C GLY A 252 -12.74 -27.45 -14.03
N ARG A 253 -12.88 -26.23 -13.50
CA ARG A 253 -13.35 -25.94 -12.14
C ARG A 253 -14.85 -25.62 -12.10
N PRO A 254 -15.55 -25.85 -10.97
CA PRO A 254 -16.97 -25.55 -10.86
C PRO A 254 -17.23 -24.04 -10.91
N VAL A 255 -18.08 -23.60 -11.86
CA VAL A 255 -18.41 -22.18 -12.08
C VAL A 255 -19.85 -21.81 -11.76
N ALA A 256 -20.70 -22.77 -11.40
CA ALA A 256 -22.15 -22.58 -11.24
C ALA A 256 -22.50 -21.40 -10.30
N GLN A 257 -21.83 -21.30 -9.16
CA GLN A 257 -22.06 -20.20 -8.20
C GLN A 257 -21.66 -18.82 -8.76
N LEU A 258 -20.57 -18.76 -9.52
CA LEU A 258 -20.12 -17.51 -10.15
C LEU A 258 -21.08 -17.07 -11.25
N GLN A 259 -21.62 -18.03 -12.01
CA GLN A 259 -22.60 -17.79 -13.05
C GLN A 259 -23.93 -17.31 -12.49
N GLU A 260 -24.44 -17.96 -11.44
CA GLU A 260 -25.67 -17.55 -10.75
C GLU A 260 -25.54 -16.12 -10.20
N GLU A 261 -24.41 -15.80 -9.57
CA GLU A 261 -24.14 -14.43 -9.10
C GLU A 261 -24.10 -13.44 -10.27
N LEU A 262 -23.46 -13.80 -11.39
CA LEU A 262 -23.38 -12.94 -12.57
C LEU A 262 -24.76 -12.72 -13.21
N THR A 263 -25.63 -13.74 -13.27
CA THR A 263 -27.00 -13.60 -13.79
C THR A 263 -27.82 -12.67 -12.91
N VAL A 264 -27.77 -12.84 -11.59
CA VAL A 264 -28.49 -11.96 -10.64
C VAL A 264 -28.03 -10.52 -10.78
N LEU A 265 -26.72 -10.29 -10.94
CA LEU A 265 -26.18 -8.94 -11.16
C LEU A 265 -26.69 -8.34 -12.48
N ARG A 266 -26.69 -9.09 -13.58
CA ARG A 266 -27.18 -8.63 -14.89
C ARG A 266 -28.67 -8.30 -14.87
N ASP A 267 -29.48 -9.13 -14.22
CA ASP A 267 -30.92 -8.95 -14.10
C ASP A 267 -31.27 -7.72 -13.24
N SER A 268 -30.52 -7.49 -12.17
CA SER A 268 -30.73 -6.35 -11.27
C SER A 268 -30.49 -4.98 -11.94
N GLU A 269 -29.70 -4.94 -13.02
CA GLU A 269 -29.29 -3.70 -13.68
C GLU A 269 -30.04 -3.44 -14.99
N ARG A 270 -31.13 -4.19 -15.30
CA ARG A 270 -31.91 -4.02 -16.54
C ARG A 270 -31.07 -4.05 -17.83
N GLY A 271 -29.91 -4.71 -17.80
CA GLY A 271 -28.96 -4.74 -18.92
C GLY A 271 -28.01 -3.53 -19.02
N GLU A 272 -27.98 -2.61 -18.05
CA GLU A 272 -27.02 -1.50 -18.00
C GLU A 272 -25.63 -1.89 -17.46
N VAL A 273 -25.42 -3.13 -16.97
CA VAL A 273 -24.06 -3.69 -16.84
C VAL A 273 -23.49 -3.71 -18.24
N MET A 274 -22.81 -2.63 -18.60
CA MET A 274 -22.09 -2.52 -19.85
C MET A 274 -21.13 -3.72 -19.85
N GLN A 275 -21.30 -4.63 -20.83
CA GLN A 275 -20.52 -5.85 -21.06
C GLN A 275 -19.06 -5.52 -21.34
N ARG A 276 -18.40 -4.88 -20.38
CA ARG A 276 -17.02 -4.45 -20.47
C ARG A 276 -16.20 -5.59 -19.92
N SER A 277 -15.31 -6.09 -20.75
CA SER A 277 -14.29 -7.03 -20.28
C SER A 277 -13.51 -6.43 -19.10
N LEU A 278 -12.95 -7.27 -18.22
CA LEU A 278 -12.11 -6.77 -17.12
C LEU A 278 -10.96 -5.89 -17.64
N LYS A 279 -10.44 -6.21 -18.82
CA LYS A 279 -9.42 -5.42 -19.52
C LYS A 279 -9.91 -4.00 -19.85
N GLU A 280 -11.13 -3.83 -20.34
CA GLU A 280 -11.71 -2.51 -20.57
C GLU A 280 -11.92 -1.72 -19.28
N VAL A 281 -12.40 -2.37 -18.23
CA VAL A 281 -12.55 -1.72 -16.91
C VAL A 281 -11.20 -1.23 -16.42
N VAL A 282 -10.18 -2.09 -16.43
CA VAL A 282 -8.81 -1.76 -16.03
C VAL A 282 -8.22 -0.60 -16.85
N ILE A 283 -8.40 -0.63 -18.18
CA ILE A 283 -7.86 0.41 -19.06
C ILE A 283 -8.50 1.78 -18.77
N ARG A 284 -9.82 1.85 -18.55
CA ARG A 284 -10.54 3.11 -18.32
C ARG A 284 -10.18 3.83 -17.02
N ASN A 285 -9.73 3.11 -16.00
CA ASN A 285 -9.43 3.71 -14.69
C ASN A 285 -8.18 4.59 -14.68
N PHE A 286 -7.35 4.57 -15.73
CA PHE A 286 -6.10 5.34 -15.82
C PHE A 286 -5.95 6.08 -17.17
N ILE A 287 -7.08 6.46 -17.77
CA ILE A 287 -7.14 7.39 -18.93
C ILE A 287 -7.04 8.84 -18.42
#